data_AF-A0A679FQF9-F1
#
_entry.id   AF-A0A679FQF9-F1
#
_cell.length_a   1.000
_cell.length_b   1.000
_cell.length_c   1.000
_cell.angle_alpha   90.00
_cell.angle_beta   90.00
_cell.angle_gamma   90.00
#
_symmetry.space_group_name_H-M   'P 1'
#
loop_
_entity.id
_entity.type
_entity.pdbx_description
1 polymer ?
#
loop_
_entity_poly.entity_id
_entity_poly.type
_entity_poly.pdbx_seq_one_letter_code
_entity_poly.pdbx_strand_id
1 'polypeptide(L)'
;MPKRIGKRDSRLWNKGDVSKIVPYTSRGLRLAEQIMKTLGVKESIIDAFKNGEILVTNSLRPTMIVQEGGTDRDKEIIDELDQNGLMVYHVLFSCIMLGKKPDIHSEFEVNTFEQVVPIKSYLYVPKDIFEEAIYIDPDLMDKPREVVIKEYVEHTIFKAKQGYLSAYTLNEETNVAMFDEISVSRVQGDLIRVE
;
A
#
# COMPACT_ATOMS: atom_id res chain seq x y z
N MET A 1 -7.58 9.32 -24.07
CA MET A 1 -6.76 8.17 -23.68
C MET A 1 -7.64 7.16 -22.95
N PRO A 2 -7.60 5.85 -23.26
CA PRO A 2 -8.51 4.89 -22.66
C PRO A 2 -8.15 4.63 -21.18
N LYS A 3 -9.17 4.65 -20.31
CA LYS A 3 -9.08 4.34 -18.88
C LYS A 3 -8.50 2.94 -18.66
N ARG A 4 -7.43 2.83 -17.86
CA ARG A 4 -6.87 1.55 -17.39
C ARG A 4 -7.84 0.89 -16.42
N ILE A 5 -8.81 0.18 -16.98
CA ILE A 5 -9.49 -0.91 -16.30
C ILE A 5 -8.46 -2.04 -16.25
N GLY A 6 -8.09 -2.50 -15.04
CA GLY A 6 -7.19 -3.65 -14.87
C GLY A 6 -7.55 -4.79 -15.81
N LYS A 7 -6.55 -5.54 -16.30
CA LYS A 7 -6.73 -6.64 -17.26
C LYS A 7 -7.99 -7.44 -16.95
N ARG A 8 -8.97 -7.35 -17.87
CA ARG A 8 -10.29 -7.97 -17.76
C ARG A 8 -10.13 -9.48 -17.77
N ASP A 9 -10.56 -10.17 -16.70
CA ASP A 9 -10.65 -11.63 -16.73
C ASP A 9 -11.79 -12.04 -17.68
N SER A 10 -11.42 -12.52 -18.86
CA SER A 10 -12.35 -12.88 -19.94
C SER A 10 -13.12 -14.17 -19.67
N ARG A 11 -12.79 -14.93 -18.61
CA ARG A 11 -13.42 -16.22 -18.30
C ARG A 11 -14.78 -16.11 -17.60
N LEU A 12 -15.19 -14.90 -17.19
CA LEU A 12 -16.37 -14.67 -16.35
C LEU A 12 -17.55 -14.00 -17.07
N TRP A 13 -17.47 -13.81 -18.39
CA TRP A 13 -18.46 -13.05 -19.16
C TRP A 13 -19.55 -13.95 -19.77
N ASN A 14 -20.74 -13.94 -19.17
CA ASN A 14 -21.98 -14.31 -19.85
C ASN A 14 -22.79 -13.05 -20.20
N LYS A 15 -23.40 -13.09 -21.39
CA LYS A 15 -24.05 -12.01 -22.13
C LYS A 15 -25.08 -11.22 -21.30
N GLY A 16 -24.88 -9.91 -21.14
CA GLY A 16 -25.84 -9.00 -20.51
C GLY A 16 -25.37 -7.54 -20.49
N ASP A 17 -26.33 -6.63 -20.55
CA ASP A 17 -26.25 -5.17 -20.71
C ASP A 17 -25.01 -4.45 -20.12
N VAL A 18 -24.24 -3.79 -20.99
CA VAL A 18 -22.91 -3.18 -20.71
C VAL A 18 -23.03 -1.87 -19.93
N SER A 19 -24.24 -1.33 -19.78
CA SER A 19 -24.50 0.02 -19.24
C SER A 19 -24.63 0.10 -17.71
N LYS A 20 -24.71 -1.04 -17.01
CA LYS A 20 -24.85 -1.11 -15.53
C LYS A 20 -23.92 -2.13 -14.88
N ILE A 21 -22.72 -2.31 -15.44
CA ILE A 21 -21.73 -3.23 -14.88
C ILE A 21 -21.03 -2.52 -13.71
N VAL A 22 -21.47 -2.79 -12.49
CA VAL A 22 -20.59 -2.67 -11.32
C VAL A 22 -19.51 -3.74 -11.51
N PRO A 23 -18.24 -3.39 -11.75
CA PRO A 23 -17.20 -4.39 -11.92
C PRO A 23 -17.19 -5.27 -10.67
N TYR A 24 -17.16 -6.59 -10.82
CA TYR A 24 -16.84 -7.46 -9.69
C TYR A 24 -15.52 -6.97 -9.10
N THR A 25 -15.59 -6.42 -7.89
CA THR A 25 -14.41 -5.96 -7.16
C THR A 25 -13.48 -7.15 -6.99
N SER A 26 -12.26 -7.09 -7.53
CA SER A 26 -11.28 -8.17 -7.33
C SER A 26 -11.04 -8.36 -5.84
N ARG A 27 -10.66 -9.58 -5.43
CA ARG A 27 -10.36 -9.86 -4.01
C ARG A 27 -9.27 -8.93 -3.47
N GLY A 28 -8.26 -8.60 -4.28
CA GLY A 28 -7.25 -7.59 -3.98
C GLY A 28 -7.84 -6.20 -3.76
N LEU A 29 -8.71 -5.71 -4.66
CA LEU A 29 -9.35 -4.39 -4.49
C LEU A 29 -10.18 -4.33 -3.21
N ARG A 30 -10.93 -5.40 -2.91
CA ARG A 30 -11.72 -5.48 -1.67
C ARG A 30 -10.83 -5.50 -0.43
N LEU A 31 -9.69 -6.21 -0.48
CA LEU A 31 -8.73 -6.25 0.62
C LEU A 31 -8.09 -4.87 0.85
N ALA A 32 -7.62 -4.20 -0.21
CA ALA A 32 -7.09 -2.84 -0.13
C ALA A 32 -8.13 -1.86 0.45
N GLU A 33 -9.39 -1.92 0.01
CA GLU A 33 -10.48 -1.11 0.58
C GLU A 33 -10.70 -1.41 2.06
N GLN A 34 -10.71 -2.69 2.46
CA GLN A 34 -10.85 -3.09 3.85
C GLN A 34 -9.68 -2.62 4.72
N ILE A 35 -8.44 -2.67 4.21
CA ILE A 35 -7.25 -2.14 4.90
C ILE A 35 -7.42 -0.64 5.13
N MET A 36 -7.71 0.14 4.08
CA MET A 36 -7.86 1.59 4.20
C MET A 36 -9.00 1.98 5.17
N LYS A 37 -10.14 1.29 5.12
CA LYS A 37 -11.24 1.50 6.07
C LYS A 37 -10.87 1.13 7.49
N THR A 38 -10.16 0.01 7.67
CA THR A 38 -9.68 -0.44 8.98
C THR A 38 -8.77 0.58 9.64
N LEU A 39 -7.92 1.23 8.83
CA LEU A 39 -7.02 2.29 9.26
C LEU A 39 -7.69 3.66 9.37
N GLY A 40 -8.98 3.81 9.05
CA GLY A 40 -9.69 5.09 9.10
C GLY A 40 -9.12 6.13 8.15
N VAL A 41 -8.65 5.71 6.97
CA VAL A 41 -8.18 6.58 5.90
C VAL A 41 -9.34 7.43 5.38
N LYS A 42 -9.08 8.69 4.99
CA LYS A 42 -10.09 9.59 4.40
C LYS A 42 -10.81 8.92 3.22
N GLU A 43 -12.13 9.07 3.18
CA GLU A 43 -12.97 8.50 2.11
C GLU A 43 -12.55 9.01 0.73
N SER A 44 -12.07 10.27 0.63
CA SER A 44 -11.56 10.83 -0.63
C SER A 44 -10.39 10.05 -1.23
N ILE A 45 -9.52 9.45 -0.39
CA ILE A 45 -8.40 8.62 -0.84
C ILE A 45 -8.93 7.26 -1.29
N ILE A 46 -9.87 6.69 -0.55
CA ILE A 46 -10.51 5.40 -0.88
C ILE A 46 -11.26 5.52 -2.22
N ASP A 47 -11.99 6.61 -2.43
CA ASP A 47 -12.72 6.87 -3.67
C ASP A 47 -11.78 7.13 -4.85
N ALA A 48 -10.66 7.84 -4.65
CA ALA A 48 -9.63 7.98 -5.67
C ALA A 48 -9.11 6.60 -6.11
N PHE A 49 -8.74 5.74 -5.15
CA PHE A 49 -8.29 4.36 -5.44
C PHE A 49 -9.34 3.57 -6.21
N LYS A 50 -10.61 3.59 -5.78
CA LYS A 50 -11.71 2.90 -6.46
C LYS A 50 -11.94 3.41 -7.88
N ASN A 51 -11.61 4.66 -8.16
CA ASN A 51 -11.66 5.26 -9.49
C ASN A 51 -10.39 5.00 -10.34
N GLY A 52 -9.43 4.26 -9.80
CA GLY A 52 -8.17 3.92 -10.47
C GLY A 52 -7.09 5.00 -10.35
N GLU A 53 -7.26 5.94 -9.42
CA GLU A 53 -6.28 6.99 -9.12
C GLU A 53 -5.54 6.63 -7.83
N ILE A 54 -4.21 6.54 -7.90
CA ILE A 54 -3.35 6.30 -6.73
C ILE A 54 -2.80 7.65 -6.27
N LEU A 55 -3.14 8.01 -5.03
CA LEU A 55 -2.65 9.25 -4.42
C LEU A 55 -1.34 9.00 -3.67
N VAL A 56 -0.55 10.06 -3.59
CA VAL A 56 0.68 10.13 -2.80
C VAL A 56 0.41 11.01 -1.58
N THR A 57 0.63 10.48 -0.38
CA THR A 57 0.62 11.28 0.85
C THR A 57 2.03 11.74 1.19
N ASN A 58 2.23 13.05 1.22
CA ASN A 58 3.47 13.64 1.73
C ASN A 58 3.43 13.68 3.26
N SER A 59 4.24 12.84 3.87
CA SER A 59 4.33 12.65 5.33
C SER A 59 5.50 13.42 5.96
N LEU A 60 6.21 14.26 5.21
CA LEU A 60 7.38 15.00 5.73
C LEU A 60 7.01 16.03 6.79
N ARG A 61 5.77 16.52 6.77
CA ARG A 61 5.27 17.53 7.71
C ARG A 61 3.96 17.03 8.32
N PRO A 62 3.98 16.41 9.51
CA PRO A 62 2.78 15.89 10.17
C PRO A 62 1.70 16.94 10.44
N THR A 63 2.07 18.24 10.47
CA THR A 63 1.13 19.36 10.65
C THR A 63 0.53 19.88 9.34
N MET A 64 1.05 19.45 8.18
CA MET A 64 0.60 19.88 6.86
C MET A 64 0.72 18.71 5.89
N ILE A 65 -0.13 17.70 6.11
CA ILE A 65 -0.19 16.52 5.27
C ILE A 65 -1.00 16.86 4.01
N VAL A 66 -0.40 16.61 2.85
CA VAL A 66 -1.03 16.84 1.54
C VAL A 66 -1.13 15.53 0.77
N GLN A 67 -2.19 15.44 -0.03
CA GLN A 67 -2.42 14.36 -0.99
C GLN A 67 -2.35 14.92 -2.40
N GLU A 68 -1.53 14.31 -3.24
CA GLU A 68 -1.38 14.69 -4.64
C GLU A 68 -1.38 13.46 -5.56
N GLY A 69 -1.57 13.69 -6.85
CA GLY A 69 -1.43 12.62 -7.83
C GLY A 69 0.02 12.19 -7.97
N GLY A 70 0.24 10.91 -8.26
CA GLY A 70 1.59 10.38 -8.50
C GLY A 70 2.31 11.03 -9.69
N THR A 71 3.63 11.13 -9.57
CA THR A 71 4.54 11.51 -10.66
C THR A 71 4.54 10.46 -11.77
N ASP A 72 5.11 10.77 -12.94
CA ASP A 72 5.24 9.77 -14.00
C ASP A 72 6.11 8.58 -13.59
N ARG A 73 7.15 8.83 -12.78
CA ARG A 73 7.96 7.79 -12.16
C ARG A 73 7.14 6.89 -11.23
N ASP A 74 6.23 7.47 -10.43
CA ASP A 74 5.36 6.66 -9.57
C ASP A 74 4.46 5.75 -10.41
N LYS A 75 3.94 6.24 -11.54
CA LYS A 75 3.11 5.44 -12.45
C LYS A 75 3.89 4.30 -13.09
N GLU A 76 5.14 4.53 -13.48
CA GLU A 76 6.02 3.48 -14.02
C GLU A 76 6.24 2.37 -12.98
N ILE A 77 6.57 2.71 -11.74
CA ILE A 77 6.78 1.74 -10.65
C ILE A 77 5.47 0.99 -10.34
N ILE A 78 4.34 1.71 -10.28
CA ILE A 78 3.03 1.08 -10.07
C ILE A 78 2.72 0.09 -11.21
N ASP A 79 3.05 0.42 -12.46
CA ASP A 79 2.85 -0.47 -13.60
C ASP A 79 3.75 -1.71 -13.56
N GLU A 80 4.99 -1.57 -13.11
CA GLU A 80 5.90 -2.70 -12.90
C GLU A 80 5.37 -3.63 -11.79
N LEU A 81 4.93 -3.08 -10.66
CA LEU A 81 4.30 -3.84 -9.58
C LEU A 81 3.01 -4.51 -10.04
N ASP A 82 2.20 -3.83 -10.87
CA ASP A 82 0.99 -4.36 -11.49
C ASP A 82 1.29 -5.60 -12.37
N GLN A 83 2.36 -5.53 -13.16
CA GLN A 83 2.83 -6.64 -13.99
C GLN A 83 3.32 -7.83 -13.16
N ASN A 84 3.88 -7.57 -11.99
CA ASN A 84 4.35 -8.58 -11.03
C ASN A 84 3.24 -9.11 -10.10
N GLY A 85 1.96 -8.84 -10.41
CA GLY A 85 0.85 -9.40 -9.66
C GLY A 85 0.50 -8.64 -8.37
N LEU A 86 1.06 -7.45 -8.16
CA LEU A 86 0.81 -6.62 -6.98
C LEU A 86 -0.12 -5.45 -7.35
N MET A 87 -0.99 -5.05 -6.43
CA MET A 87 -1.91 -3.93 -6.59
C MET A 87 -1.55 -2.85 -5.58
N VAL A 88 -0.96 -1.76 -6.07
CA VAL A 88 -0.69 -0.58 -5.24
C VAL A 88 -2.00 0.17 -5.00
N TYR A 89 -2.30 0.47 -3.74
CA TYR A 89 -3.51 1.20 -3.36
C TYR A 89 -3.24 2.61 -2.84
N HIS A 90 -2.02 2.90 -2.40
CA HIS A 90 -1.63 4.23 -1.93
C HIS A 90 -0.10 4.37 -1.87
N VAL A 91 0.43 5.58 -1.94
CA VAL A 91 1.88 5.84 -1.81
C VAL A 91 2.15 6.79 -0.66
N LEU A 92 3.17 6.50 0.15
CA LEU A 92 3.63 7.36 1.22
C LEU A 92 5.01 7.91 0.88
N PHE A 93 5.17 9.23 0.93
CA PHE A 93 6.47 9.88 0.85
C PHE A 93 6.90 10.35 2.25
N SER A 94 8.02 9.85 2.73
CA SER A 94 8.53 10.14 4.09
C SER A 94 10.06 10.21 4.10
N CYS A 95 10.64 10.46 5.26
CA CYS A 95 12.08 10.32 5.47
C CYS A 95 12.36 9.35 6.62
N ILE A 96 13.39 8.52 6.46
CA ILE A 96 13.96 7.72 7.55
C ILE A 96 15.17 8.49 8.10
N MET A 97 15.27 8.58 9.43
CA MET A 97 16.42 9.19 10.12
C MET A 97 17.38 8.07 10.54
N LEU A 98 18.54 7.98 9.88
CA LEU A 98 19.56 6.99 10.18
C LEU A 98 20.59 7.53 11.17
N GLY A 99 21.13 6.66 12.01
CA GLY A 99 22.16 7.02 12.99
C GLY A 99 21.64 7.93 14.10
N LYS A 100 20.38 7.77 14.51
CA LYS A 100 19.75 8.55 15.58
C LYS A 100 20.55 8.41 16.88
N LYS A 101 21.03 9.53 17.43
CA LYS A 101 21.76 9.60 18.71
C LYS A 101 21.14 10.67 19.61
N PRO A 102 20.98 10.41 20.92
CA PRO A 102 20.55 11.43 21.86
C PRO A 102 21.61 12.55 21.92
N ASP A 103 21.16 13.80 21.85
CA ASP A 103 22.03 14.95 22.05
C ASP A 103 22.24 15.16 23.56
N ILE A 104 23.37 14.64 24.05
CA ILE A 104 23.75 14.73 25.47
C ILE A 104 24.12 16.15 25.93
N HIS A 105 24.19 17.12 25.02
CA HIS A 105 24.54 18.51 25.32
C HIS A 105 23.35 19.45 25.35
N SER A 106 22.15 18.98 25.00
CA SER A 106 20.93 19.78 25.04
C SER A 106 20.23 19.70 26.40
N GLU A 107 19.66 20.81 26.84
CA GLU A 107 18.78 20.87 28.02
C GLU A 107 17.45 20.15 27.81
N PHE A 108 17.11 19.84 26.55
CA PHE A 108 15.88 19.13 26.18
C PHE A 108 16.22 17.78 25.53
N GLU A 109 15.28 16.83 25.58
CA GLU A 109 15.41 15.55 24.88
C GLU A 109 15.30 15.75 23.36
N VAL A 110 16.42 16.08 22.74
CA VAL A 110 16.59 16.17 21.28
C VAL A 110 17.52 15.06 20.80
N ASN A 111 17.25 14.60 19.59
CA ASN A 111 18.08 13.61 18.93
C ASN A 111 18.75 14.26 17.73
N THR A 112 20.02 13.93 17.51
CA THR A 112 20.72 14.15 16.25
C THR A 112 20.62 12.90 15.38
N PHE A 113 20.83 13.05 14.09
CA PHE A 113 20.83 11.97 13.11
C PHE A 113 21.99 12.18 12.14
N GLU A 114 22.59 11.06 11.70
CA GLU A 114 23.73 11.09 10.76
C GLU A 114 23.25 11.39 9.34
N GLN A 115 22.08 10.86 8.97
CA GLN A 115 21.50 11.03 7.64
C GLN A 115 19.97 11.05 7.70
N VAL A 116 19.36 11.84 6.82
CA VAL A 116 17.92 11.83 6.56
C VAL A 116 17.72 11.33 5.15
N VAL A 117 17.07 10.18 4.99
CA VAL A 117 16.92 9.49 3.70
C VAL A 117 15.47 9.61 3.23
N PRO A 118 15.19 10.28 2.09
CA PRO A 118 13.86 10.31 1.50
C PRO A 118 13.49 8.94 0.93
N ILE A 119 12.29 8.51 1.26
CA ILE A 119 11.75 7.21 0.84
C ILE A 119 10.33 7.34 0.32
N LYS A 120 10.01 6.53 -0.68
CA LYS A 120 8.64 6.28 -1.13
C LYS A 120 8.24 4.85 -0.80
N SER A 121 7.13 4.68 -0.11
CA SER A 121 6.54 3.38 0.18
C SER A 121 5.25 3.20 -0.61
N TYR A 122 5.27 2.26 -1.54
CA TYR A 122 4.14 1.88 -2.38
C TYR A 122 3.39 0.77 -1.66
N LEU A 123 2.26 1.12 -1.03
CA LEU A 123 1.46 0.19 -0.25
C LEU A 123 0.68 -0.72 -1.18
N TYR A 124 0.82 -2.03 -1.02
CA TYR A 124 0.27 -2.99 -1.97
C TYR A 124 -0.47 -4.17 -1.32
N VAL A 125 -1.26 -4.85 -2.14
CA VAL A 125 -1.85 -6.17 -1.86
C VAL A 125 -1.64 -7.09 -3.06
N PRO A 126 -1.55 -8.42 -2.89
CA PRO A 126 -1.45 -9.34 -4.03
C PRO A 126 -2.75 -9.40 -4.82
N LYS A 127 -2.66 -9.56 -6.14
CA LYS A 127 -3.82 -9.81 -7.02
C LYS A 127 -4.30 -11.25 -6.90
N ASP A 128 -3.39 -12.22 -6.73
CA ASP A 128 -3.73 -13.59 -6.35
C ASP A 128 -3.26 -13.88 -4.90
N ILE A 129 -4.19 -13.71 -3.96
CA ILE A 129 -3.98 -13.95 -2.54
C ILE A 129 -3.56 -15.41 -2.25
N PHE A 130 -4.06 -16.38 -3.02
CA PHE A 130 -3.77 -17.79 -2.75
C PHE A 130 -2.33 -18.14 -3.13
N GLU A 131 -1.89 -17.66 -4.28
CA GLU A 131 -0.51 -17.85 -4.75
C GLU A 131 0.49 -17.17 -3.80
N GLU A 132 0.19 -15.94 -3.37
CA GLU A 132 1.00 -15.22 -2.37
C GLU A 132 1.07 -15.98 -1.03
N ALA A 133 -0.06 -16.48 -0.54
CA ALA A 133 -0.11 -17.22 0.72
C ALA A 133 0.74 -18.51 0.65
N ILE A 134 0.67 -19.26 -0.46
CA ILE A 134 1.49 -20.46 -0.67
C ILE A 134 2.98 -20.10 -0.81
N TYR A 135 3.30 -19.00 -1.48
CA TYR A 135 4.69 -18.55 -1.61
C TYR A 135 5.32 -18.25 -0.25
N ILE A 136 4.56 -17.63 0.66
CA ILE A 136 5.00 -17.33 2.03
C ILE A 136 5.07 -18.60 2.89
N ASP A 137 4.06 -19.46 2.79
CA ASP A 137 3.96 -20.71 3.55
C ASP A 137 3.56 -21.88 2.64
N PRO A 138 4.55 -22.63 2.11
CA PRO A 138 4.30 -23.76 1.21
C PRO A 138 3.43 -24.87 1.82
N ASP A 139 3.35 -24.98 3.16
CA ASP A 139 2.55 -26.00 3.84
C ASP A 139 1.03 -25.75 3.67
N LEU A 140 0.63 -24.58 3.17
CA LEU A 140 -0.75 -24.24 2.85
C LEU A 140 -1.25 -24.89 1.55
N MET A 141 -0.38 -25.51 0.74
CA MET A 141 -0.76 -26.13 -0.55
C MET A 141 -1.86 -27.19 -0.42
N ASP A 142 -1.85 -27.95 0.67
CA ASP A 142 -2.82 -29.04 0.90
C ASP A 142 -4.13 -28.57 1.53
N LYS A 143 -4.23 -27.28 1.91
CA LYS A 143 -5.45 -26.70 2.48
C LYS A 143 -6.44 -26.26 1.39
N PRO A 144 -7.76 -26.27 1.66
CA PRO A 144 -8.74 -25.71 0.74
C PRO A 144 -8.47 -24.23 0.43
N ARG A 145 -8.56 -23.84 -0.86
CA ARG A 145 -8.27 -22.48 -1.33
C ARG A 145 -9.03 -21.41 -0.57
N GLU A 146 -10.29 -21.63 -0.26
CA GLU A 146 -11.14 -20.69 0.48
C GLU A 146 -10.63 -20.43 1.90
N VAL A 147 -10.11 -21.46 2.56
CA VAL A 147 -9.57 -21.38 3.92
C VAL A 147 -8.27 -20.56 3.91
N VAL A 148 -7.36 -20.88 3.00
CA VAL A 148 -6.09 -20.16 2.84
C VAL A 148 -6.32 -18.67 2.58
N ILE A 149 -7.21 -18.34 1.65
CA ILE A 149 -7.52 -16.94 1.33
C ILE A 149 -8.15 -16.22 2.52
N LYS A 150 -9.06 -16.90 3.25
CA LYS A 150 -9.70 -16.32 4.43
C LYS A 150 -8.67 -16.03 5.52
N GLU A 151 -7.82 -17.01 5.85
CA GLU A 151 -6.75 -16.88 6.85
C GLU A 151 -5.80 -15.73 6.49
N TYR A 152 -5.37 -15.64 5.22
CA TYR A 152 -4.54 -14.53 4.74
C TYR A 152 -5.21 -13.17 4.94
N VAL A 153 -6.46 -13.01 4.48
CA VAL A 153 -7.21 -11.75 4.62
C VAL A 153 -7.38 -11.35 6.07
N GLU A 154 -7.77 -12.28 6.95
CA GLU A 154 -7.96 -12.03 8.38
C GLU A 154 -6.64 -11.60 9.03
N HIS A 155 -5.54 -12.25 8.71
CA HIS A 155 -4.21 -11.92 9.19
C HIS A 155 -3.74 -10.54 8.69
N THR A 156 -3.90 -10.23 7.41
CA THR A 156 -3.54 -8.92 6.84
C THR A 156 -4.34 -7.80 7.49
N ILE A 157 -5.65 -7.99 7.69
CA ILE A 157 -6.49 -6.99 8.37
C ILE A 157 -6.11 -6.85 9.85
N PHE A 158 -5.76 -7.95 10.52
CA PHE A 158 -5.26 -7.90 11.89
C PHE A 158 -3.97 -7.08 11.99
N LYS A 159 -3.00 -7.30 11.10
CA LYS A 159 -1.76 -6.50 11.01
C LYS A 159 -2.03 -5.03 10.70
N ALA A 160 -2.92 -4.75 9.76
CA ALA A 160 -3.32 -3.37 9.45
C ALA A 160 -3.92 -2.66 10.67
N LYS A 161 -4.73 -3.33 11.51
CA LYS A 161 -5.24 -2.75 12.78
C LYS A 161 -4.12 -2.37 13.75
N GLN A 162 -2.99 -3.07 13.69
CA GLN A 162 -1.81 -2.80 14.51
C GLN A 162 -0.88 -1.74 13.88
N GLY A 163 -1.21 -1.25 12.69
CA GLY A 163 -0.39 -0.26 11.97
C GLY A 163 0.69 -0.88 11.09
N TYR A 164 0.66 -2.18 10.79
CA TYR A 164 1.63 -2.83 9.91
C TYR A 164 1.07 -3.06 8.52
N LEU A 165 1.79 -2.62 7.49
CA LEU A 165 1.41 -2.73 6.08
C LEU A 165 2.56 -3.24 5.21
N SER A 166 2.24 -4.07 4.23
CA SER A 166 3.19 -4.45 3.18
C SER A 166 3.45 -3.30 2.23
N ALA A 167 4.72 -3.04 1.93
CA ALA A 167 5.15 -1.97 1.06
C ALA A 167 6.31 -2.41 0.17
N TYR A 168 6.35 -1.85 -1.03
CA TYR A 168 7.57 -1.75 -1.80
C TYR A 168 8.19 -0.40 -1.45
N THR A 169 9.33 -0.39 -0.77
CA THR A 169 10.01 0.82 -0.30
C THR A 169 11.19 1.13 -1.21
N LEU A 170 11.20 2.34 -1.77
CA LEU A 170 12.25 2.89 -2.62
C LEU A 170 12.97 4.01 -1.90
N ASN A 171 14.30 3.91 -1.81
CA ASN A 171 15.16 5.01 -1.44
C ASN A 171 15.36 5.94 -2.64
N GLU A 172 14.89 7.19 -2.54
CA GLU A 172 14.90 8.14 -3.65
C GLU A 172 16.33 8.66 -3.97
N GLU A 173 17.28 8.57 -3.03
CA GLU A 173 18.67 8.98 -3.24
C GLU A 173 19.49 7.90 -3.94
N THR A 174 19.36 6.64 -3.49
CA THR A 174 20.21 5.53 -3.97
C THR A 174 19.55 4.66 -5.03
N ASN A 175 18.24 4.81 -5.25
CA ASN A 175 17.41 3.93 -6.08
C ASN A 175 17.40 2.46 -5.64
N VAL A 176 17.82 2.18 -4.40
CA VAL A 176 17.69 0.84 -3.81
C VAL A 176 16.25 0.65 -3.36
N ALA A 177 15.66 -0.48 -3.76
CA ALA A 177 14.31 -0.84 -3.38
C ALA A 177 14.24 -2.19 -2.68
N MET A 178 13.25 -2.34 -1.81
CA MET A 178 13.00 -3.59 -1.06
C MET A 178 11.51 -3.79 -0.83
N PHE A 179 11.11 -5.05 -0.68
CA PHE A 179 9.80 -5.42 -0.16
C PHE A 179 9.91 -5.56 1.36
N ASP A 180 9.13 -4.77 2.10
CA ASP A 180 9.17 -4.72 3.55
C ASP A 180 7.77 -4.58 4.15
N GLU A 181 7.68 -4.85 5.46
CA GLU A 181 6.54 -4.48 6.28
C GLU A 181 6.89 -3.18 7.00
N ILE A 182 6.05 -2.17 6.83
CA ILE A 182 6.28 -0.84 7.40
C ILE A 182 5.28 -0.55 8.51
N SER A 183 5.72 0.23 9.50
CA SER A 183 4.87 0.78 10.55
C SER A 183 4.24 2.10 10.08
N VAL A 184 2.92 2.22 10.18
CA VAL A 184 2.15 3.43 9.87
C VAL A 184 1.28 3.87 11.04
N SER A 185 0.98 5.17 11.06
CA SER A 185 0.01 5.77 11.96
C SER A 185 -0.94 6.67 11.18
N ARG A 186 -2.01 7.09 11.86
CA ARG A 186 -3.06 7.92 11.29
C ARG A 186 -3.06 9.30 11.94
N VAL A 187 -2.93 10.33 11.13
CA VAL A 187 -3.05 11.74 11.54
C VAL A 187 -4.12 12.39 10.68
N GLN A 188 -5.21 12.84 11.30
CA GLN A 188 -6.34 13.50 10.61
C GLN A 188 -6.93 12.69 9.42
N GLY A 189 -6.85 11.36 9.49
CA GLY A 189 -7.32 10.46 8.42
C GLY A 189 -6.32 10.22 7.30
N ASP A 190 -5.12 10.81 7.38
CA ASP A 190 -4.00 10.49 6.50
C ASP A 190 -3.09 9.45 7.14
N LEU A 191 -2.52 8.59 6.30
CA LEU A 191 -1.48 7.65 6.72
C LEU A 191 -0.12 8.32 6.68
N ILE A 192 0.65 8.12 7.74
CA ILE A 192 2.06 8.50 7.82
C ILE A 192 2.88 7.28 8.20
N ARG A 193 4.08 7.15 7.64
CA ARG A 193 5.06 6.16 8.09
C ARG A 193 5.69 6.61 9.41
N VAL A 194 5.88 5.69 10.35
CA VAL A 194 6.34 6.00 11.73
C VAL A 194 7.79 5.60 11.97
N GLU A 195 8.37 4.74 11.12
CA GLU A 195 9.72 4.18 11.28
C GLU A 195 10.42 3.95 9.93
#